data_AF-A0AAU3PFM2-F1
#
_entry.id   AF-A0AAU3PFM2-F1
#
_cell.length_a   1.000
_cell.length_b   1.000
_cell.length_c   1.000
_cell.angle_alpha   90.00
_cell.angle_beta   90.00
_cell.angle_gamma   90.00
#
_symmetry.space_group_name_H-M   'P 1'
#
loop_
_entity.id
_entity.type
_entity.pdbx_description
1 polymer ?
#
loop_
_entity_poly.entity_id
_entity_poly.type
_entity_poly.pdbx_seq_one_letter_code
_entity_poly.pdbx_strand_id
1 'polypeptide(L)'
;MDDRTLEALGLSEAPREHPLIYPGAWPTESGLLHQNRYLRLKAMENRRLAKWMVEQPPGGFRAGKTGDGPVPLNYALMSANQTLVGDRFPVISVGSNACPAQLRHKMEGLGVSSTIPMVKARVTGIGIGVSAYVSPLGYVSSSPFHTPGLSRDLFITWLDAAQLEIVDASEGISDPDGEYDRVLLPPEDFPMALESGELLGGAYLYVHRYGVLHGGSGDPRPHPGERQLLTELLSESRQLREWFGDTPEEFSSRARGNGQLCEKGTRLFADEGRLTDSGLRQYVTGEPATTVYDDIHPANSVPTGAYHTGRTPDGFDQRGAGVVRLSSAVSAALGNPQLAIVQNAQIPPARHERLGTLATVIVAEDIPAQETRRVEVDHSLRVGVGLEPGEAVTVRAARLPHPRRRWKDTLFGHANYVTCRVQDGDRASAEQEVCLLDTLTLELLGVASGDEVVLEGFPYDDGTVPVLQLKAIRTSEEVQERRKELHGGDMTSRYPSSLDALGTFPDLPWVFLDRRLWSGLGLDGQWLATVRIRCSRSYQLKKELREMVFLLGIAFIGVVTVLKSVVWQAASLAVLVLLVGFVVNVRLRSRLNQRAKRIGPRRT
;
A
#
# COMPACT_ATOMS: atom_id res chain seq x y z
N MET A 1 -12.92 -27.32 8.77
CA MET A 1 -12.25 -26.02 8.91
C MET A 1 -12.19 -25.75 10.41
N ASP A 2 -11.00 -25.55 10.97
CA ASP A 2 -10.85 -25.37 12.43
C ASP A 2 -11.69 -24.18 12.90
N ASP A 3 -12.33 -24.29 14.06
CA ASP A 3 -13.08 -23.16 14.60
C ASP A 3 -12.10 -22.10 15.10
N ARG A 4 -11.97 -21.02 14.33
CA ARG A 4 -11.08 -19.90 14.62
C ARG A 4 -11.74 -18.79 15.46
N THR A 5 -12.82 -19.08 16.18
CA THR A 5 -13.42 -18.11 17.13
C THR A 5 -12.45 -17.79 18.27
N LEU A 6 -12.55 -16.59 18.83
CA LEU A 6 -11.72 -16.23 19.99
C LEU A 6 -11.95 -17.17 21.18
N GLU A 7 -13.18 -17.63 21.39
CA GLU A 7 -13.54 -18.57 22.46
C GLU A 7 -12.86 -19.93 22.27
N ALA A 8 -12.96 -20.52 21.07
CA ALA A 8 -12.32 -21.81 20.77
C ALA A 8 -10.78 -21.77 20.89
N LEU A 9 -10.18 -20.59 20.71
CA LEU A 9 -8.74 -20.38 20.83
C LEU A 9 -8.29 -19.96 22.24
N GLY A 10 -9.21 -19.75 23.20
CA GLY A 10 -8.87 -19.24 24.54
C GLY A 10 -8.41 -17.78 24.55
N LEU A 11 -8.88 -16.98 23.58
CA LEU A 11 -8.49 -15.59 23.33
C LEU A 11 -9.67 -14.61 23.56
N SER A 12 -10.75 -15.06 24.21
CA SER A 12 -12.02 -14.31 24.34
C SER A 12 -12.13 -13.42 25.57
N GLU A 13 -11.23 -13.52 26.55
CA GLU A 13 -11.30 -12.73 27.79
C GLU A 13 -10.45 -11.46 27.72
N ALA A 14 -11.06 -10.30 28.01
CA ALA A 14 -10.38 -9.01 28.01
C ALA A 14 -9.89 -8.65 29.44
N PRO A 15 -8.60 -8.31 29.64
CA PRO A 15 -8.08 -7.81 30.91
C PRO A 15 -8.81 -6.59 31.46
N ARG A 16 -9.37 -5.73 30.60
CA ARG A 16 -10.18 -4.58 31.03
C ARG A 16 -11.45 -4.99 31.79
N GLU A 17 -11.98 -6.17 31.51
CA GLU A 17 -13.14 -6.73 32.22
C GLU A 17 -12.70 -7.57 33.42
N HIS A 18 -11.61 -8.32 33.26
CA HIS A 18 -11.01 -9.22 34.24
C HIS A 18 -9.55 -8.82 34.57
N PRO A 19 -9.31 -7.81 35.42
CA PRO A 19 -7.98 -7.21 35.62
C PRO A 19 -6.88 -8.21 35.99
N LEU A 20 -7.22 -9.24 36.77
CA LEU A 20 -6.27 -10.24 37.26
C LEU A 20 -5.73 -11.20 36.19
N ILE A 21 -6.28 -11.17 34.97
CA ILE A 21 -5.72 -11.93 33.84
C ILE A 21 -4.67 -11.11 33.07
N TYR A 22 -4.42 -9.85 33.43
CA TYR A 22 -3.48 -8.98 32.74
C TYR A 22 -2.09 -9.65 32.57
N PRO A 23 -1.46 -9.58 31.37
CA PRO A 23 -1.85 -8.80 30.18
C PRO A 23 -2.90 -9.47 29.26
N GLY A 24 -3.51 -10.58 29.68
CA GLY A 24 -4.44 -11.37 28.88
C GLY A 24 -3.75 -12.41 28.01
N ALA A 25 -4.53 -13.27 27.39
CA ALA A 25 -4.01 -14.32 26.51
C ALA A 25 -3.46 -13.72 25.21
N TRP A 26 -2.21 -14.04 24.89
CA TRP A 26 -1.56 -13.69 23.62
C TRP A 26 -1.78 -14.83 22.62
N PRO A 27 -1.95 -14.54 21.32
CA PRO A 27 -1.95 -15.58 20.30
C PRO A 27 -0.61 -16.33 20.26
N THR A 28 -0.61 -17.55 19.72
CA THR A 28 0.61 -18.35 19.56
C THR A 28 1.29 -18.15 18.20
N GLU A 29 0.55 -17.64 17.22
CA GLU A 29 0.93 -17.46 15.82
C GLU A 29 0.44 -16.11 15.29
N SER A 30 1.00 -15.65 14.16
CA SER A 30 0.53 -14.47 13.45
C SER A 30 -0.90 -14.66 12.90
N GLY A 31 -1.69 -13.60 12.89
CA GLY A 31 -3.08 -13.67 12.49
C GLY A 31 -3.76 -12.33 12.27
N LEU A 32 -4.91 -12.39 11.62
CA LEU A 32 -5.84 -11.29 11.46
C LEU A 32 -6.95 -11.45 12.50
N LEU A 33 -7.00 -10.57 13.49
CA LEU A 33 -8.21 -10.37 14.27
C LEU A 33 -9.26 -9.82 13.33
N HIS A 34 -10.39 -10.50 13.19
CA HIS A 34 -11.51 -10.07 12.34
C HIS A 34 -12.81 -10.45 13.03
N GLN A 35 -13.56 -9.44 13.49
CA GLN A 35 -14.77 -9.63 14.28
C GLN A 35 -14.45 -10.46 15.55
N ASN A 36 -15.13 -11.60 15.73
CA ASN A 36 -14.89 -12.55 16.83
C ASN A 36 -13.98 -13.73 16.43
N ARG A 37 -13.13 -13.57 15.41
CA ARG A 37 -12.23 -14.63 14.94
C ARG A 37 -10.79 -14.15 14.87
N TYR A 38 -9.86 -15.09 15.09
CA TYR A 38 -8.45 -14.87 14.86
C TYR A 38 -7.97 -15.78 13.72
N LEU A 39 -7.95 -15.25 12.51
CA LEU A 39 -7.66 -15.98 11.28
C LEU A 39 -6.15 -16.10 11.10
N ARG A 40 -5.63 -17.30 10.81
CA ARG A 40 -4.18 -17.50 10.67
C ARG A 40 -3.65 -16.67 9.50
N LEU A 41 -2.51 -16.02 9.72
CA LEU A 41 -1.79 -15.26 8.72
C LEU A 41 -0.41 -15.89 8.51
N LYS A 42 -0.15 -16.39 7.31
CA LYS A 42 1.09 -17.07 6.95
C LYS A 42 2.02 -16.15 6.16
N ALA A 43 3.26 -16.05 6.64
CA ALA A 43 4.29 -15.30 5.96
C ALA A 43 4.62 -15.84 4.57
N MET A 44 4.88 -14.90 3.67
CA MET A 44 5.43 -15.16 2.35
C MET A 44 6.89 -14.67 2.35
N GLU A 45 7.82 -15.59 2.15
CA GLU A 45 9.27 -15.29 2.20
C GLU A 45 9.64 -14.18 1.20
N ASN A 46 10.45 -13.22 1.66
CA ASN A 46 10.89 -12.05 0.87
C ASN A 46 9.75 -11.15 0.36
N ARG A 47 8.53 -11.30 0.90
CA ARG A 47 7.39 -10.43 0.59
C ARG A 47 6.98 -9.62 1.81
N ARG A 48 6.49 -8.39 1.55
CA ARG A 48 5.92 -7.54 2.60
C ARG A 48 4.56 -8.04 3.07
N LEU A 49 4.12 -7.52 4.21
CA LEU A 49 2.92 -7.97 4.92
C LEU A 49 1.64 -7.98 4.05
N ALA A 50 1.53 -7.05 3.11
CA ALA A 50 0.41 -6.98 2.16
C ALA A 50 0.16 -8.28 1.37
N LYS A 51 1.21 -9.07 1.16
CA LYS A 51 1.21 -10.32 0.38
C LYS A 51 1.10 -11.57 1.23
N TRP A 52 1.12 -11.45 2.55
CA TRP A 52 0.97 -12.60 3.43
C TRP A 52 -0.40 -13.23 3.25
N MET A 53 -0.48 -14.54 3.43
CA MET A 53 -1.66 -15.33 3.09
C MET A 53 -2.53 -15.53 4.33
N VAL A 54 -3.75 -15.00 4.34
CA VAL A 54 -4.70 -15.12 5.43
C VAL A 54 -5.76 -16.18 5.14
N GLU A 55 -6.04 -17.03 6.13
CA GLU A 55 -7.18 -17.96 6.07
C GLU A 55 -8.50 -17.18 5.97
N GLN A 56 -9.43 -17.66 5.15
CA GLN A 56 -10.73 -17.01 5.02
C GLN A 56 -11.68 -17.45 6.14
N PRO A 57 -12.53 -16.54 6.66
CA PRO A 57 -13.59 -16.93 7.57
C PRO A 57 -14.67 -17.73 6.82
N PRO A 58 -15.54 -18.49 7.54
CA PRO A 58 -16.72 -19.09 6.93
C PRO A 58 -17.57 -18.04 6.21
N GLY A 59 -17.90 -18.28 4.94
CA GLY A 59 -18.62 -17.33 4.08
C GLY A 59 -17.73 -16.31 3.34
N GLY A 60 -16.42 -16.34 3.56
CA GLY A 60 -15.45 -15.43 2.93
C GLY A 60 -15.48 -14.02 3.53
N PHE A 61 -14.52 -13.18 3.14
CA PHE A 61 -14.50 -11.75 3.53
C PHE A 61 -15.57 -10.92 2.81
N ARG A 62 -16.12 -11.44 1.70
CA ARG A 62 -17.18 -10.82 0.90
C ARG A 62 -18.43 -11.69 0.92
N ALA A 63 -19.56 -11.11 1.33
CA ALA A 63 -20.84 -11.81 1.37
C ALA A 63 -21.18 -12.46 0.02
N GLY A 64 -21.53 -13.75 0.03
CA GLY A 64 -21.97 -14.51 -1.14
C GLY A 64 -20.85 -15.12 -2.00
N LYS A 65 -19.57 -15.02 -1.61
CA LYS A 65 -18.47 -15.76 -2.23
C LYS A 65 -17.66 -16.51 -1.17
N THR A 66 -17.89 -17.81 -1.05
CA THR A 66 -16.94 -18.71 -0.38
C THR A 66 -15.75 -18.92 -1.30
N GLY A 67 -14.59 -18.36 -0.97
CA GLY A 67 -13.34 -18.77 -1.59
C GLY A 67 -12.77 -19.98 -0.87
N ASP A 68 -12.24 -20.94 -1.63
CA ASP A 68 -11.44 -22.02 -1.07
C ASP A 68 -9.99 -21.56 -0.94
N GLY A 69 -9.40 -21.76 0.25
CA GLY A 69 -7.99 -21.48 0.52
C GLY A 69 -7.68 -20.07 1.04
N PRO A 70 -6.41 -19.81 1.40
CA PRO A 70 -5.99 -18.52 1.91
C PRO A 70 -5.84 -17.47 0.80
N VAL A 71 -5.95 -16.20 1.16
CA VAL A 71 -5.86 -15.05 0.22
C VAL A 71 -4.84 -14.02 0.69
N PRO A 72 -4.29 -13.16 -0.19
CA PRO A 72 -3.41 -12.07 0.24
C PRO A 72 -4.09 -11.13 1.25
N LEU A 73 -3.35 -10.65 2.25
CA LEU A 73 -3.89 -9.81 3.32
C LEU A 73 -4.59 -8.55 2.80
N ASN A 74 -3.99 -7.84 1.83
CA ASN A 74 -4.63 -6.64 1.27
C ASN A 74 -5.93 -6.97 0.53
N TYR A 75 -6.03 -8.15 -0.10
CA TYR A 75 -7.31 -8.59 -0.68
C TYR A 75 -8.36 -8.83 0.41
N ALA A 76 -7.99 -9.47 1.51
CA ALA A 76 -8.89 -9.69 2.64
C ALA A 76 -9.38 -8.36 3.26
N LEU A 77 -8.46 -7.43 3.53
CA LEU A 77 -8.78 -6.11 4.10
C LEU A 77 -9.73 -5.33 3.19
N MET A 78 -9.42 -5.24 1.90
CA MET A 78 -10.27 -4.57 0.92
C MET A 78 -11.65 -5.25 0.78
N SER A 79 -11.69 -6.59 0.75
CA SER A 79 -12.96 -7.34 0.67
C SER A 79 -13.84 -7.11 1.89
N ALA A 80 -13.22 -6.92 3.05
CA ALA A 80 -13.87 -6.54 4.31
C ALA A 80 -14.12 -5.02 4.44
N ASN A 81 -13.87 -4.24 3.39
CA ASN A 81 -13.99 -2.77 3.37
C ASN A 81 -13.17 -2.09 4.48
N GLN A 82 -11.92 -2.51 4.65
CA GLN A 82 -10.97 -1.99 5.64
C GLN A 82 -9.77 -1.33 4.97
N THR A 83 -9.10 -0.42 5.70
CA THR A 83 -7.84 0.21 5.28
C THR A 83 -6.77 -0.84 5.00
N LEU A 84 -6.05 -0.69 3.88
CA LEU A 84 -4.97 -1.60 3.47
C LEU A 84 -3.78 -1.51 4.43
N VAL A 85 -2.96 -2.56 4.47
CA VAL A 85 -1.88 -2.64 5.47
C VAL A 85 -0.79 -1.58 5.31
N GLY A 86 -0.58 -1.09 4.08
CA GLY A 86 0.39 -0.04 3.77
C GLY A 86 0.08 1.30 4.45
N ASP A 87 -1.20 1.58 4.70
CA ASP A 87 -1.69 2.80 5.34
C ASP A 87 -1.98 2.60 6.84
N ARG A 88 -1.40 1.56 7.43
CA ARG A 88 -1.50 1.24 8.86
C ARG A 88 -0.20 1.52 9.60
N PHE A 89 -0.29 1.64 10.91
CA PHE A 89 0.80 1.96 11.83
C PHE A 89 1.23 0.68 12.55
N PRO A 90 2.49 0.22 12.38
CA PRO A 90 3.00 -0.94 13.08
C PRO A 90 3.33 -0.58 14.54
N VAL A 91 2.65 -1.16 15.52
CA VAL A 91 2.84 -0.88 16.95
C VAL A 91 3.25 -2.15 17.71
N ILE A 92 4.41 -2.12 18.35
CA ILE A 92 4.88 -3.21 19.22
C ILE A 92 4.00 -3.28 20.47
N SER A 93 3.43 -4.46 20.72
CA SER A 93 2.60 -4.75 21.88
C SER A 93 3.39 -5.53 22.92
N VAL A 94 3.55 -4.93 24.11
CA VAL A 94 4.24 -5.54 25.27
C VAL A 94 3.30 -5.89 26.43
N GLY A 95 2.01 -5.59 26.29
CA GLY A 95 0.99 -5.79 27.32
C GLY A 95 -0.35 -6.14 26.71
N SER A 96 -1.44 -5.57 27.23
CA SER A 96 -2.81 -5.95 26.85
C SER A 96 -3.19 -5.67 25.39
N ASN A 97 -2.45 -4.79 24.68
CA ASN A 97 -2.62 -4.60 23.24
C ASN A 97 -2.13 -5.81 22.39
N ALA A 98 -1.52 -6.84 23.00
CA ALA A 98 -1.27 -8.13 22.36
C ALA A 98 -2.43 -9.13 22.56
N CYS A 99 -3.43 -8.81 23.37
CA CYS A 99 -4.60 -9.64 23.61
C CYS A 99 -5.73 -9.31 22.61
N PRO A 100 -6.20 -10.26 21.77
CA PRO A 100 -7.24 -10.00 20.78
C PRO A 100 -8.57 -9.55 21.39
N ALA A 101 -9.02 -10.17 22.48
CA ALA A 101 -10.24 -9.74 23.18
C ALA A 101 -10.12 -8.31 23.73
N GLN A 102 -8.94 -7.90 24.21
CA GLN A 102 -8.73 -6.54 24.66
C GLN A 102 -8.88 -5.52 23.53
N LEU A 103 -8.25 -5.79 22.37
CA LEU A 103 -8.36 -4.94 21.19
C LEU A 103 -9.81 -4.90 20.71
N ARG A 104 -10.47 -6.05 20.58
CA ARG A 104 -11.88 -6.15 20.21
C ARG A 104 -12.78 -5.33 21.14
N HIS A 105 -12.62 -5.46 22.45
CA HIS A 105 -13.38 -4.69 23.43
C HIS A 105 -13.17 -3.17 23.28
N LYS A 106 -11.91 -2.71 23.06
CA LYS A 106 -11.61 -1.28 22.81
C LYS A 106 -12.34 -0.77 21.55
N MET A 107 -12.33 -1.55 20.46
CA MET A 107 -12.92 -1.14 19.18
C MET A 107 -14.46 -1.18 19.20
N GLU A 108 -15.04 -2.27 19.70
CA GLU A 108 -16.50 -2.43 19.76
C GLU A 108 -17.17 -1.38 20.64
N GLY A 109 -16.54 -0.99 21.75
CA GLY A 109 -17.03 0.07 22.63
C GLY A 109 -17.19 1.44 21.96
N LEU A 110 -16.54 1.65 20.81
CA LEU A 110 -16.56 2.90 20.04
C LEU A 110 -17.09 2.71 18.60
N GLY A 111 -17.64 1.54 18.28
CA GLY A 111 -18.20 1.25 16.96
C GLY A 111 -17.16 1.18 15.83
N VAL A 112 -15.89 0.98 16.16
CA VAL A 112 -14.80 0.80 15.18
C VAL A 112 -14.59 -0.68 14.91
N SER A 113 -14.18 -1.01 13.68
CA SER A 113 -13.88 -2.40 13.29
C SER A 113 -12.67 -2.94 14.06
N SER A 114 -12.79 -4.17 14.58
CA SER A 114 -11.68 -4.92 15.19
C SER A 114 -10.81 -5.64 14.16
N THR A 115 -10.90 -5.31 12.87
CA THR A 115 -10.08 -5.97 11.84
C THR A 115 -8.63 -5.47 11.92
N ILE A 116 -7.76 -6.22 12.59
CA ILE A 116 -6.39 -5.81 12.96
C ILE A 116 -5.41 -6.95 12.67
N PRO A 117 -4.42 -6.76 11.77
CA PRO A 117 -3.30 -7.67 11.63
C PRO A 117 -2.42 -7.64 12.89
N MET A 118 -2.15 -8.82 13.46
CA MET A 118 -1.29 -9.01 14.63
C MET A 118 -0.20 -10.00 14.23
N VAL A 119 1.04 -9.54 14.07
CA VAL A 119 2.14 -10.33 13.51
C VAL A 119 3.21 -10.54 14.55
N LYS A 120 3.68 -11.78 14.68
CA LYS A 120 4.80 -12.13 15.52
C LYS A 120 6.10 -11.65 14.87
N ALA A 121 6.92 -10.96 15.66
CA ALA A 121 8.20 -10.41 15.23
C ALA A 121 9.27 -10.71 16.27
N ARG A 122 10.48 -11.03 15.82
CA ARG A 122 11.66 -11.09 16.67
C ARG A 122 12.18 -9.67 16.86
N VAL A 123 11.99 -9.13 18.06
CA VAL A 123 12.40 -7.77 18.43
C VAL A 123 13.60 -7.83 19.36
N THR A 124 14.63 -7.06 19.05
CA THR A 124 15.85 -6.95 19.86
C THR A 124 15.91 -5.61 20.58
N GLY A 125 16.45 -5.59 21.80
CA GLY A 125 16.63 -4.37 22.59
C GLY A 125 15.47 -4.03 23.52
N ILE A 126 14.37 -4.79 23.50
CA ILE A 126 13.15 -4.49 24.29
C ILE A 126 12.90 -5.56 25.35
N GLY A 127 12.80 -5.11 26.60
CA GLY A 127 12.36 -5.85 27.77
C GLY A 127 10.89 -5.56 28.08
N ILE A 128 10.25 -6.46 28.83
CA ILE A 128 8.90 -6.25 29.38
C ILE A 128 9.03 -6.23 30.89
N GLY A 129 8.84 -5.05 31.47
CA GLY A 129 8.88 -4.83 32.91
C GLY A 129 7.50 -4.46 33.46
N VAL A 130 7.47 -4.12 34.73
CA VAL A 130 6.29 -3.63 35.44
C VAL A 130 6.29 -2.11 35.43
N SER A 131 5.19 -1.48 35.04
CA SER A 131 5.04 -0.03 35.11
C SER A 131 5.04 0.43 36.57
N ALA A 132 5.60 1.62 36.81
CA ALA A 132 5.52 2.26 38.13
C ALA A 132 4.19 3.00 38.32
N TYR A 133 3.07 2.36 37.97
CA TYR A 133 1.75 3.00 37.95
C TYR A 133 0.64 1.99 38.28
N VAL A 134 -0.21 2.37 39.24
CA VAL A 134 -1.41 1.62 39.57
C VAL A 134 -2.53 2.08 38.65
N SER A 135 -3.04 1.18 37.81
CA SER A 135 -4.12 1.51 36.88
C SER A 135 -5.47 1.58 37.59
N PRO A 136 -6.31 2.59 37.29
CA PRO A 136 -7.72 2.60 37.68
C PRO A 136 -8.55 1.46 37.10
N LEU A 137 -7.97 0.62 36.24
CA LEU A 137 -8.56 -0.63 35.78
C LEU A 137 -8.35 -1.79 36.76
N GLY A 138 -7.59 -1.59 37.84
CA GLY A 138 -7.41 -2.59 38.90
C GLY A 138 -6.25 -3.56 38.67
N TYR A 139 -5.21 -3.11 37.97
CA TYR A 139 -3.97 -3.85 37.73
C TYR A 139 -2.76 -2.90 37.67
N VAL A 140 -1.53 -3.45 37.67
CA VAL A 140 -0.29 -2.71 37.40
C VAL A 140 0.23 -3.13 36.03
N SER A 141 0.28 -2.21 35.07
CA SER A 141 0.52 -2.56 33.66
C SER A 141 1.95 -3.06 33.39
N SER A 142 2.12 -3.77 32.28
CA SER A 142 3.43 -3.99 31.68
C SER A 142 3.93 -2.68 31.06
N SER A 143 5.24 -2.44 31.17
CA SER A 143 5.92 -1.28 30.58
C SER A 143 7.22 -1.74 29.93
N PRO A 144 7.51 -1.30 28.69
CA PRO A 144 8.74 -1.68 28.02
C PRO A 144 9.94 -0.97 28.63
N PHE A 145 11.10 -1.60 28.56
CA PHE A 145 12.39 -0.96 28.90
C PHE A 145 13.48 -1.39 27.92
N HIS A 146 14.47 -0.52 27.76
CA HIS A 146 15.63 -0.73 26.91
C HIS A 146 16.57 -1.74 27.56
N THR A 147 16.86 -2.82 26.85
CA THR A 147 17.77 -3.87 27.30
C THR A 147 18.56 -4.37 26.09
N PRO A 148 19.68 -3.71 25.76
CA PRO A 148 20.47 -3.99 24.58
C PRO A 148 20.82 -5.48 24.44
N GLY A 149 20.72 -6.00 23.23
CA GLY A 149 21.10 -7.39 22.89
C GLY A 149 20.09 -8.46 23.28
N LEU A 150 19.09 -8.18 24.11
CA LEU A 150 18.02 -9.13 24.38
C LEU A 150 17.10 -9.26 23.18
N SER A 151 16.91 -10.47 22.67
CA SER A 151 16.03 -10.75 21.54
C SER A 151 14.87 -11.63 21.97
N ARG A 152 13.63 -11.22 21.67
CA ARG A 152 12.41 -11.93 22.06
C ARG A 152 11.34 -11.85 20.97
N ASP A 153 10.42 -12.80 20.99
CA ASP A 153 9.23 -12.73 20.13
C ASP A 153 8.17 -11.83 20.77
N LEU A 154 7.75 -10.79 20.06
CA LEU A 154 6.65 -9.90 20.43
C LEU A 154 5.62 -9.86 19.30
N PHE A 155 4.42 -9.37 19.61
CA PHE A 155 3.45 -9.03 18.58
C PHE A 155 3.59 -7.56 18.18
N ILE A 156 3.56 -7.31 16.88
CA ILE A 156 3.35 -6.00 16.30
C ILE A 156 1.91 -5.98 15.78
N THR A 157 1.17 -4.92 16.06
CA THR A 157 -0.22 -4.72 15.62
C THR A 157 -0.26 -3.62 14.57
N TRP A 158 -0.94 -3.86 13.45
CA TRP A 158 -1.09 -2.86 12.38
C TRP A 158 -2.43 -2.16 12.53
N LEU A 159 -2.42 -1.00 13.17
CA LEU A 159 -3.62 -0.21 13.42
C LEU A 159 -3.87 0.73 12.25
N ASP A 160 -5.10 0.86 11.77
CA ASP A 160 -5.45 2.01 10.92
C ASP A 160 -5.58 3.29 11.76
N ALA A 161 -5.77 4.44 11.10
CA ALA A 161 -5.80 5.73 11.79
C ALA A 161 -6.87 5.80 12.91
N ALA A 162 -8.06 5.25 12.69
CA ALA A 162 -9.14 5.27 13.68
C ALA A 162 -8.85 4.31 14.84
N GLN A 163 -8.33 3.11 14.54
CA GLN A 163 -7.90 2.16 15.58
C GLN A 163 -6.75 2.72 16.41
N LEU A 164 -5.80 3.40 15.78
CA LEU A 164 -4.66 4.04 16.44
C LEU A 164 -5.13 5.14 17.38
N GLU A 165 -6.05 6.01 16.95
CA GLU A 165 -6.63 7.07 17.79
C GLU A 165 -7.30 6.50 19.05
N ILE A 166 -8.01 5.37 18.93
CA ILE A 166 -8.60 4.68 20.08
C ILE A 166 -7.54 4.17 21.05
N VAL A 167 -6.46 3.57 20.53
CA VAL A 167 -5.37 3.08 21.38
C VAL A 167 -4.67 4.27 22.03
N ASP A 168 -4.30 5.30 21.27
CA ASP A 168 -3.69 6.55 21.74
C ASP A 168 -4.50 7.20 22.87
N ALA A 169 -5.82 7.31 22.70
CA ALA A 169 -6.71 7.83 23.73
C ALA A 169 -6.72 6.96 24.99
N SER A 170 -6.63 5.63 24.83
CA SER A 170 -6.57 4.70 25.96
C SER A 170 -5.23 4.69 26.70
N GLU A 171 -4.15 5.14 26.05
CA GLU A 171 -2.82 5.30 26.65
C GLU A 171 -2.53 6.76 27.06
N GLY A 172 -3.50 7.67 26.87
CA GLY A 172 -3.43 9.06 27.33
C GLY A 172 -2.45 9.95 26.59
N ILE A 173 -1.99 9.60 25.37
CA ILE A 173 -0.83 10.30 24.77
C ILE A 173 -1.10 11.78 24.44
N SER A 174 -2.36 12.14 24.20
CA SER A 174 -2.79 13.52 23.90
C SER A 174 -3.03 14.35 25.17
N ASP A 175 -3.04 13.71 26.35
CA ASP A 175 -3.18 14.36 27.64
C ASP A 175 -1.79 14.71 28.21
N PRO A 176 -1.52 15.98 28.56
CA PRO A 176 -0.30 16.35 29.27
C PRO A 176 -0.05 15.54 30.55
N ASP A 177 -1.12 15.10 31.22
CA ASP A 177 -1.06 14.29 32.44
C ASP A 177 -1.25 12.77 32.17
N GLY A 178 -1.36 12.37 30.90
CA GLY A 178 -1.51 10.98 30.49
C GLY A 178 -0.29 10.10 30.79
N GLU A 179 -0.46 8.79 30.73
CA GLU A 179 0.50 7.83 31.27
C GLU A 179 1.63 7.43 30.31
N TYR A 180 1.43 7.59 29.00
CA TYR A 180 2.38 7.13 27.99
C TYR A 180 2.74 8.20 26.96
N ASP A 181 3.92 8.04 26.37
CA ASP A 181 4.31 8.65 25.10
C ASP A 181 4.38 7.58 24.01
N ARG A 182 4.09 7.93 22.76
CA ARG A 182 4.31 7.03 21.62
C ARG A 182 5.57 7.43 20.87
N VAL A 183 6.50 6.47 20.76
CA VAL A 183 7.78 6.66 20.05
C VAL A 183 7.84 5.80 18.81
N LEU A 184 8.50 6.26 17.75
CA LEU A 184 8.88 5.42 16.60
C LEU A 184 10.31 4.93 16.82
N LEU A 185 10.46 3.62 17.05
CA LEU A 185 11.77 3.05 17.34
C LEU A 185 12.61 2.90 16.06
N PRO A 186 13.87 3.35 16.08
CA PRO A 186 14.77 3.18 14.94
C PRO A 186 15.27 1.73 14.82
N PRO A 187 15.45 1.20 13.60
CA PRO A 187 15.84 -0.19 13.36
C PRO A 187 17.30 -0.48 13.71
N GLU A 188 18.17 0.52 13.74
CA GLU A 188 19.58 0.39 14.13
C GLU A 188 19.75 0.00 15.60
N ASP A 189 18.94 0.58 16.49
CA ASP A 189 18.97 0.30 17.92
C ASP A 189 18.04 -0.87 18.27
N PHE A 190 16.94 -1.00 17.54
CA PHE A 190 15.90 -2.00 17.77
C PHE A 190 15.63 -2.83 16.51
N PRO A 191 16.51 -3.78 16.15
CA PRO A 191 16.25 -4.69 15.04
C PRO A 191 14.95 -5.47 15.25
N MET A 192 14.08 -5.42 14.24
CA MET A 192 12.76 -6.07 14.23
C MET A 192 12.60 -6.93 12.98
N ALA A 193 12.63 -8.25 13.15
CA ALA A 193 12.50 -9.20 12.05
C ALA A 193 11.12 -9.85 12.04
N LEU A 194 10.42 -9.78 10.90
CA LEU A 194 9.18 -10.51 10.65
C LEU A 194 9.47 -11.93 10.16
N GLU A 195 8.47 -12.81 10.27
CA GLU A 195 8.55 -14.21 9.80
C GLU A 195 8.84 -14.34 8.29
N SER A 196 8.59 -13.30 7.48
CA SER A 196 8.94 -13.27 6.05
C SER A 196 10.41 -13.03 5.75
N GLY A 197 11.22 -12.65 6.75
CA GLY A 197 12.58 -12.14 6.58
C GLY A 197 12.67 -10.62 6.38
N GLU A 198 11.54 -9.91 6.36
CA GLU A 198 11.54 -8.44 6.38
C GLU A 198 12.12 -7.93 7.71
N LEU A 199 13.12 -7.05 7.62
CA LEU A 199 13.61 -6.24 8.72
C LEU A 199 12.85 -4.90 8.67
N LEU A 200 11.97 -4.65 9.63
CA LEU A 200 11.21 -3.41 9.67
C LEU A 200 12.16 -2.21 9.81
N GLY A 201 11.91 -1.14 9.05
CA GLY A 201 12.63 0.12 9.19
C GLY A 201 12.18 0.98 10.37
N GLY A 202 11.28 0.47 11.21
CA GLY A 202 10.73 1.16 12.37
C GLY A 202 9.38 0.58 12.78
N ALA A 203 9.06 0.69 14.07
CA ALA A 203 7.74 0.41 14.61
C ALA A 203 7.48 1.28 15.85
N TYR A 204 6.22 1.59 16.11
CA TYR A 204 5.83 2.37 17.25
C TYR A 204 5.86 1.56 18.54
N LEU A 205 6.11 2.22 19.66
CA LEU A 205 6.02 1.65 21.00
C LEU A 205 5.43 2.69 21.96
N TYR A 206 4.61 2.26 22.90
CA TYR A 206 4.16 3.11 24.01
C TYR A 206 5.13 3.01 25.18
N VAL A 207 5.69 4.15 25.60
CA VAL A 207 6.67 4.27 26.68
C VAL A 207 6.01 4.93 27.88
N HIS A 208 6.07 4.29 29.04
CA HIS A 208 5.41 4.78 30.24
C HIS A 208 6.15 6.00 30.85
N ARG A 209 5.43 7.10 31.10
CA ARG A 209 5.96 8.35 31.68
C ARG A 209 6.39 8.26 33.15
N TYR A 210 5.99 7.18 33.82
CA TYR A 210 6.42 6.84 35.19
C TYR A 210 7.63 5.88 35.24
N GLY A 211 8.09 5.36 34.10
CA GLY A 211 9.20 4.41 34.05
C GLY A 211 8.77 2.99 34.44
N VAL A 212 9.68 2.24 35.07
CA VAL A 212 9.47 0.85 35.47
C VAL A 212 9.85 0.62 36.93
N LEU A 213 9.23 -0.37 37.57
CA LEU A 213 9.60 -0.80 38.90
C LEU A 213 10.90 -1.61 38.88
N HIS A 214 11.71 -1.55 39.94
CA HIS A 214 12.82 -2.47 40.19
C HIS A 214 12.63 -3.26 41.50
N GLY A 215 13.26 -4.44 41.58
CA GLY A 215 13.23 -5.32 42.76
C GLY A 215 14.28 -4.98 43.84
N GLY A 216 14.79 -3.75 43.84
CA GLY A 216 15.86 -3.30 44.75
C GLY A 216 17.30 -3.35 44.19
N SER A 217 17.58 -4.08 43.11
CA SER A 217 18.92 -4.08 42.46
C SER A 217 19.17 -2.85 41.57
N GLY A 218 18.13 -2.08 41.27
CA GLY A 218 18.13 -1.01 40.27
C GLY A 218 17.74 -1.48 38.86
N ASP A 219 17.75 -2.80 38.61
CA ASP A 219 17.33 -3.38 37.34
C ASP A 219 15.80 -3.46 37.24
N PRO A 220 15.22 -3.20 36.04
CA PRO A 220 13.80 -3.36 35.81
C PRO A 220 13.27 -4.73 36.22
N ARG A 221 12.19 -4.74 37.01
CA ARG A 221 11.49 -5.94 37.45
C ARG A 221 10.70 -6.51 36.26
N PRO A 222 10.85 -7.80 35.92
CA PRO A 222 10.03 -8.44 34.90
C PRO A 222 8.58 -8.58 35.37
N HIS A 223 7.63 -8.69 34.43
CA HIS A 223 6.22 -8.86 34.74
C HIS A 223 5.83 -10.36 34.74
N PRO A 224 5.61 -11.02 35.91
CA PRO A 224 5.33 -12.46 35.99
C PRO A 224 3.87 -12.83 35.67
N GLY A 225 3.01 -11.83 35.51
CA GLY A 225 1.55 -11.99 35.45
C GLY A 225 0.91 -11.36 36.67
N GLU A 226 -0.32 -10.86 36.51
CA GLU A 226 -0.89 -9.91 37.47
C GLU A 226 -1.05 -10.47 38.89
N ARG A 227 -1.56 -11.69 39.03
CA ARG A 227 -1.80 -12.31 40.35
C ARG A 227 -0.52 -12.43 41.15
N GLN A 228 0.51 -13.00 40.54
CA GLN A 228 1.82 -13.17 41.19
C GLN A 228 2.44 -11.80 41.51
N LEU A 229 2.39 -10.86 40.56
CA LEU A 229 2.91 -9.52 40.74
C LEU A 229 2.27 -8.83 41.95
N LEU A 230 0.93 -8.81 42.02
CA LEU A 230 0.23 -8.16 43.13
C LEU A 230 0.51 -8.83 44.47
N THR A 231 0.58 -10.17 44.52
CA THR A 231 0.99 -10.88 45.74
C THR A 231 2.37 -10.43 46.21
N GLU A 232 3.34 -10.33 45.30
CA GLU A 232 4.69 -9.92 45.65
C GLU A 232 4.72 -8.44 46.10
N LEU A 233 4.11 -7.52 45.34
CA LEU A 233 4.05 -6.09 45.68
C LEU A 233 3.39 -5.85 47.05
N LEU A 234 2.28 -6.53 47.31
CA LEU A 234 1.59 -6.48 48.60
C LEU A 234 2.48 -7.04 49.70
N SER A 235 3.21 -8.13 49.50
CA SER A 235 4.11 -8.68 50.53
C SER A 235 5.27 -7.72 50.88
N GLU A 236 5.75 -6.97 49.89
CA GLU A 236 6.90 -6.07 49.99
C GLU A 236 6.55 -4.70 50.60
N SER A 237 5.32 -4.21 50.43
CA SER A 237 4.89 -2.91 50.96
C SER A 237 3.73 -3.04 51.93
N ARG A 238 4.00 -2.70 53.21
CA ARG A 238 2.97 -2.60 54.24
C ARG A 238 1.91 -1.56 53.88
N GLN A 239 2.33 -0.41 53.34
CA GLN A 239 1.44 0.69 53.04
C GLN A 239 0.49 0.35 51.88
N LEU A 240 0.98 -0.39 50.86
CA LEU A 240 0.11 -0.94 49.82
C LEU A 240 -0.94 -1.89 50.41
N ARG A 241 -0.59 -2.78 51.34
CA ARG A 241 -1.58 -3.67 51.99
C ARG A 241 -2.65 -2.90 52.76
N GLU A 242 -2.24 -1.91 53.53
CA GLU A 242 -3.16 -1.08 54.31
C GLU A 242 -4.20 -0.38 53.41
N TRP A 243 -3.80 0.05 52.21
CA TRP A 243 -4.67 0.78 51.28
C TRP A 243 -5.48 -0.14 50.36
N PHE A 244 -4.81 -1.10 49.72
CA PHE A 244 -5.37 -1.93 48.67
C PHE A 244 -5.87 -3.30 49.13
N GLY A 245 -5.53 -3.73 50.36
CA GLY A 245 -5.90 -5.03 50.92
C GLY A 245 -4.77 -6.06 50.85
N ASP A 246 -5.03 -7.25 51.36
CA ASP A 246 -4.02 -8.31 51.57
C ASP A 246 -3.94 -9.30 50.40
N THR A 247 -4.89 -9.23 49.46
CA THR A 247 -4.97 -10.16 48.32
C THR A 247 -5.00 -9.42 46.98
N PRO A 248 -4.56 -10.06 45.87
CA PRO A 248 -4.72 -9.51 44.52
C PRO A 248 -6.16 -9.11 44.19
N GLU A 249 -7.14 -9.90 44.61
CA GLU A 249 -8.58 -9.63 44.44
C GLU A 249 -9.01 -8.34 45.13
N GLU A 250 -8.60 -8.15 46.39
CA GLU A 250 -8.87 -6.91 47.12
C GLU A 250 -8.19 -5.72 46.45
N PHE A 251 -6.92 -5.87 46.06
CA PHE A 251 -6.18 -4.82 45.37
C PHE A 251 -6.92 -4.38 44.12
N SER A 252 -7.26 -5.34 43.26
CA SER A 252 -7.93 -5.07 42.00
C SER A 252 -9.29 -4.40 42.22
N SER A 253 -10.10 -4.94 43.15
CA SER A 253 -11.43 -4.42 43.47
C SER A 253 -11.37 -2.98 44.01
N ARG A 254 -10.42 -2.67 44.91
CA ARG A 254 -10.30 -1.34 45.52
C ARG A 254 -9.70 -0.29 44.58
N ALA A 255 -8.75 -0.71 43.72
CA ALA A 255 -8.16 0.16 42.72
C ALA A 255 -9.16 0.52 41.61
N ARG A 256 -10.01 -0.43 41.19
CA ARG A 256 -10.91 -0.26 40.06
C ARG A 256 -11.87 0.92 40.25
N GLY A 257 -11.75 1.91 39.36
CA GLY A 257 -12.57 3.13 39.37
C GLY A 257 -12.17 4.16 40.44
N ASN A 258 -11.16 3.89 41.26
CA ASN A 258 -10.73 4.78 42.34
C ASN A 258 -9.42 5.50 41.97
N GLY A 259 -9.52 6.53 41.12
CA GLY A 259 -8.36 7.29 40.63
C GLY A 259 -7.50 7.90 41.73
N GLN A 260 -8.11 8.44 42.78
CA GLN A 260 -7.37 9.03 43.91
C GLN A 260 -6.54 8.01 44.67
N LEU A 261 -7.05 6.79 44.86
CA LEU A 261 -6.31 5.71 45.51
C LEU A 261 -5.17 5.22 44.61
N CYS A 262 -5.43 5.10 43.31
CA CYS A 262 -4.43 4.73 42.32
C CYS A 262 -3.28 5.74 42.26
N GLU A 263 -3.57 7.05 42.22
CA GLU A 263 -2.56 8.11 42.29
C GLU A 263 -1.73 8.01 43.57
N LYS A 264 -2.35 7.72 44.72
CA LYS A 264 -1.62 7.50 45.98
C LYS A 264 -0.69 6.29 45.89
N GLY A 265 -1.16 5.17 45.34
CA GLY A 265 -0.34 3.97 45.13
C GLY A 265 0.82 4.22 44.16
N THR A 266 0.58 4.93 43.07
CA THR A 266 1.60 5.34 42.10
C THR A 266 2.68 6.22 42.75
N ARG A 267 2.29 7.22 43.54
CA ARG A 267 3.25 8.07 44.27
C ARG A 267 4.05 7.28 45.31
N LEU A 268 3.41 6.33 45.99
CA LEU A 268 4.07 5.49 46.98
C LEU A 268 5.24 4.69 46.38
N PHE A 269 5.16 4.23 45.13
CA PHE A 269 6.30 3.56 44.50
C PHE A 269 7.53 4.48 44.41
N ALA A 270 7.33 5.77 44.15
CA ALA A 270 8.41 6.76 44.13
C ALA A 270 8.91 7.06 45.54
N ASP A 271 8.02 7.21 46.51
CA ASP A 271 8.36 7.45 47.92
C ASP A 271 9.16 6.28 48.53
N GLU A 272 8.88 5.05 48.10
CA GLU A 272 9.63 3.84 48.46
C GLU A 272 10.93 3.66 47.65
N GLY A 273 11.24 4.56 46.71
CA GLY A 273 12.45 4.52 45.89
C GLY A 273 12.53 3.31 44.97
N ARG A 274 11.39 2.91 44.38
CA ARG A 274 11.25 1.67 43.57
C ARG A 274 11.27 1.90 42.06
N LEU A 275 11.47 3.14 41.61
CA LEU A 275 11.42 3.54 40.21
C LEU A 275 12.79 3.51 39.57
N THR A 276 12.85 3.06 38.33
CA THR A 276 14.00 3.22 37.45
C THR A 276 13.53 3.68 36.06
N ASP A 277 14.42 4.35 35.32
CA ASP A 277 14.10 4.83 33.98
C ASP A 277 13.96 3.66 33.01
N SER A 278 13.06 3.77 32.04
CA SER A 278 12.88 2.72 31.03
C SER A 278 14.03 2.68 30.03
N GLY A 279 14.89 3.71 29.95
CA GLY A 279 15.92 3.86 28.92
C GLY A 279 15.37 4.20 27.54
N LEU A 280 14.05 4.39 27.40
CA LEU A 280 13.36 4.61 26.14
C LEU A 280 12.86 6.05 25.96
N ARG A 281 12.85 6.86 27.03
CA ARG A 281 12.37 8.26 26.97
C ARG A 281 13.19 9.15 26.02
N GLN A 282 14.45 8.80 25.79
CA GLN A 282 15.31 9.52 24.85
C GLN A 282 14.81 9.50 23.39
N TYR A 283 13.91 8.56 23.05
CA TYR A 283 13.29 8.44 21.72
C TYR A 283 11.96 9.22 21.61
N VAL A 284 11.51 9.88 22.68
CA VAL A 284 10.29 10.68 22.66
C VAL A 284 10.53 11.98 21.89
N THR A 285 9.69 12.22 20.89
CA THR A 285 9.68 13.47 20.10
C THR A 285 8.56 14.39 20.59
N GLY A 286 8.68 15.69 20.30
CA GLY A 286 7.69 16.69 20.73
C GLY A 286 6.29 16.49 20.14
N GLU A 287 6.19 15.90 18.95
CA GLU A 287 4.93 15.43 18.36
C GLU A 287 5.06 13.93 18.01
N PRO A 288 4.02 13.11 18.22
CA PRO A 288 4.03 11.71 17.81
C PRO A 288 4.17 11.59 16.29
N ALA A 289 5.10 10.73 15.84
CA ALA A 289 5.23 10.44 14.42
C ALA A 289 3.93 9.81 13.85
N THR A 290 3.70 10.08 12.57
CA THR A 290 2.50 9.67 11.80
C THR A 290 2.86 8.92 10.51
N THR A 291 4.06 8.35 10.46
CA THR A 291 4.54 7.54 9.34
C THR A 291 3.82 6.19 9.31
N VAL A 292 3.24 5.84 8.16
CA VAL A 292 2.58 4.55 7.91
C VAL A 292 3.56 3.51 7.37
N TYR A 293 3.17 2.24 7.43
CA TYR A 293 4.02 1.10 7.08
C TYR A 293 4.64 1.14 5.66
N ASP A 294 3.94 1.65 4.65
CA ASP A 294 4.50 1.78 3.29
C ASP A 294 5.57 2.86 3.16
N ASP A 295 5.59 3.84 4.08
CA ASP A 295 6.60 4.90 4.12
C ASP A 295 7.77 4.56 5.07
N ILE A 296 7.59 3.54 5.93
CA ILE A 296 8.67 2.93 6.71
C ILE A 296 9.35 1.88 5.83
N HIS A 297 10.40 2.28 5.11
CA HIS A 297 11.13 1.38 4.23
C HIS A 297 11.87 0.28 5.01
N PRO A 298 11.87 -0.99 4.55
CA PRO A 298 12.60 -2.06 5.21
C PRO A 298 14.09 -1.76 5.37
N ALA A 299 14.67 -2.19 6.49
CA ALA A 299 16.10 -2.10 6.76
C ALA A 299 16.93 -3.18 6.02
N ASN A 300 16.29 -4.08 5.28
CA ASN A 300 16.96 -5.07 4.45
C ASN A 300 17.87 -4.41 3.41
N SER A 301 19.03 -5.01 3.14
CA SER A 301 19.82 -4.65 1.95
C SER A 301 19.08 -5.07 0.69
N VAL A 302 19.01 -4.19 -0.31
CA VAL A 302 18.53 -4.54 -1.65
C VAL A 302 19.60 -5.28 -2.46
N PRO A 303 19.22 -6.20 -3.36
CA PRO A 303 20.14 -6.82 -4.30
C PRO A 303 20.93 -5.80 -5.12
N THR A 304 22.14 -6.15 -5.56
CA THR A 304 22.96 -5.28 -6.40
C THR A 304 22.21 -4.92 -7.69
N GLY A 305 22.10 -3.62 -7.98
CA GLY A 305 21.37 -3.11 -9.15
C GLY A 305 19.85 -2.99 -8.96
N ALA A 306 19.34 -3.25 -7.75
CA ALA A 306 17.96 -2.97 -7.37
C ALA A 306 17.87 -1.76 -6.42
N TYR A 307 16.64 -1.27 -6.26
CA TYR A 307 16.28 -0.12 -5.44
C TYR A 307 15.12 -0.48 -4.53
N HIS A 308 14.94 0.22 -3.41
CA HIS A 308 13.69 0.19 -2.67
C HIS A 308 12.60 0.94 -3.44
N THR A 309 11.41 0.34 -3.48
CA THR A 309 10.24 0.95 -4.10
C THR A 309 9.61 1.97 -3.16
N GLY A 310 9.44 3.20 -3.61
CA GLY A 310 8.65 4.25 -2.94
C GLY A 310 7.29 4.46 -3.61
N ARG A 311 6.38 5.09 -2.87
CA ARG A 311 5.11 5.58 -3.41
C ARG A 311 5.34 6.90 -4.14
N THR A 312 4.66 7.08 -5.27
CA THR A 312 4.55 8.40 -5.89
C THR A 312 3.62 9.28 -5.05
N PRO A 313 3.98 10.53 -4.76
CA PRO A 313 3.13 11.48 -4.04
C PRO A 313 1.72 11.61 -4.65
N ASP A 314 0.69 11.66 -3.80
CA ASP A 314 -0.72 11.75 -4.24
C ASP A 314 -1.03 12.95 -5.15
N GLY A 315 -0.32 14.06 -4.93
CA GLY A 315 -0.47 15.29 -5.72
C GLY A 315 0.26 15.28 -7.07
N PHE A 316 0.95 14.20 -7.43
CA PHE A 316 1.81 14.14 -8.60
C PHE A 316 1.02 14.00 -9.91
N ASP A 317 1.24 14.93 -10.86
CA ASP A 317 0.71 14.82 -12.22
C ASP A 317 1.57 13.86 -13.06
N GLN A 318 1.08 12.63 -13.20
CA GLN A 318 1.67 11.55 -14.01
C GLN A 318 1.65 11.86 -15.53
N ARG A 319 1.00 12.96 -15.95
CA ARG A 319 0.83 13.38 -17.35
C ARG A 319 0.22 12.29 -18.23
N GLY A 320 -0.65 11.47 -17.64
CA GLY A 320 -1.38 10.42 -18.32
C GLY A 320 -0.52 9.22 -18.71
N ALA A 321 0.55 8.89 -17.99
CA ALA A 321 1.29 7.64 -18.21
C ALA A 321 1.69 7.02 -16.88
N GLY A 322 1.93 5.71 -16.83
CA GLY A 322 2.65 5.13 -15.70
C GLY A 322 4.09 5.66 -15.66
N VAL A 323 4.51 6.16 -14.51
CA VAL A 323 5.78 6.82 -14.26
C VAL A 323 6.62 6.08 -13.23
N VAL A 324 7.93 6.06 -13.48
CA VAL A 324 8.94 5.85 -12.46
C VAL A 324 9.69 7.17 -12.23
N ARG A 325 9.76 7.61 -10.98
CA ARG A 325 10.47 8.83 -10.59
C ARG A 325 11.83 8.46 -10.01
N LEU A 326 12.86 9.08 -10.57
CA LEU A 326 14.26 8.82 -10.23
C LEU A 326 14.93 10.09 -9.73
N SER A 327 15.95 9.93 -8.88
CA SER A 327 16.91 11.00 -8.61
C SER A 327 17.76 11.31 -9.85
N SER A 328 18.45 12.44 -9.82
CA SER A 328 19.42 12.79 -10.88
C SER A 328 20.56 11.77 -10.96
N ALA A 329 21.08 11.30 -9.83
CA ALA A 329 22.13 10.28 -9.80
C ALA A 329 21.70 8.94 -10.41
N VAL A 330 20.51 8.44 -10.05
CA VAL A 330 19.99 7.17 -10.60
C VAL A 330 19.70 7.29 -12.09
N SER A 331 19.09 8.40 -12.53
CA SER A 331 18.84 8.63 -13.96
C SER A 331 20.12 8.69 -14.78
N ALA A 332 21.15 9.39 -14.27
CA ALA A 332 22.46 9.47 -14.93
C ALA A 332 23.14 8.10 -15.03
N ALA A 333 23.08 7.29 -13.97
CA ALA A 333 23.60 5.91 -13.97
C ALA A 333 22.92 5.01 -15.01
N LEU A 334 21.64 5.27 -15.32
CA LEU A 334 20.89 4.57 -16.36
C LEU A 334 21.05 5.18 -17.78
N GLY A 335 21.88 6.21 -17.95
CA GLY A 335 22.10 6.87 -19.24
C GLY A 335 21.02 7.90 -19.62
N ASN A 336 20.37 8.51 -18.63
CA ASN A 336 19.27 9.49 -18.80
C ASN A 336 18.14 9.00 -19.72
N PRO A 337 17.56 7.81 -19.45
CA PRO A 337 16.56 7.24 -20.33
C PRO A 337 15.23 8.00 -20.25
N GLN A 338 14.46 7.99 -21.35
CA GLN A 338 13.08 8.51 -21.35
C GLN A 338 12.06 7.46 -20.92
N LEU A 339 12.40 6.18 -21.09
CA LEU A 339 11.58 5.03 -20.74
C LEU A 339 12.43 4.04 -19.95
N ALA A 340 11.79 3.29 -19.07
CA ALA A 340 12.45 2.20 -18.37
C ALA A 340 11.48 1.04 -18.19
N ILE A 341 12.02 -0.16 -18.02
CA ILE A 341 11.28 -1.31 -17.56
C ILE A 341 11.44 -1.44 -16.06
N VAL A 342 10.30 -1.55 -15.38
CA VAL A 342 10.20 -1.80 -13.94
C VAL A 342 9.90 -3.28 -13.77
N GLN A 343 10.70 -3.98 -12.95
CA GLN A 343 10.49 -5.39 -12.62
C GLN A 343 10.62 -5.63 -11.13
N ASN A 344 9.79 -6.52 -10.59
CA ASN A 344 9.87 -6.94 -9.20
C ASN A 344 11.11 -7.83 -9.00
N ALA A 345 12.08 -7.37 -8.19
CA ALA A 345 13.33 -8.09 -7.96
C ALA A 345 13.19 -9.28 -7.01
N GLN A 346 12.05 -9.40 -6.31
CA GLN A 346 11.76 -10.50 -5.38
C GLN A 346 11.31 -11.78 -6.09
N ILE A 347 10.90 -11.68 -7.36
CA ILE A 347 10.39 -12.82 -8.12
C ILE A 347 11.58 -13.57 -8.75
N PRO A 348 11.75 -14.88 -8.52
CA PRO A 348 12.90 -15.63 -9.03
C PRO A 348 13.09 -15.52 -10.57
N PRO A 349 14.33 -15.31 -11.06
CA PRO A 349 14.62 -15.02 -12.47
C PRO A 349 14.15 -16.12 -13.44
N ALA A 350 14.39 -17.39 -13.10
CA ALA A 350 14.28 -18.54 -14.03
C ALA A 350 12.89 -18.75 -14.65
N ARG A 351 11.84 -18.14 -14.12
CA ARG A 351 10.48 -18.16 -14.70
C ARG A 351 9.94 -16.78 -15.09
N HIS A 352 10.61 -15.68 -14.71
CA HIS A 352 10.00 -14.34 -14.70
C HIS A 352 10.95 -13.20 -15.11
N GLU A 353 12.13 -13.48 -15.66
CA GLU A 353 13.07 -12.47 -16.20
C GLU A 353 12.42 -11.46 -17.16
N ARG A 354 11.32 -11.85 -17.80
CA ARG A 354 10.57 -10.99 -18.73
C ARG A 354 9.34 -10.32 -18.12
N LEU A 355 8.93 -10.67 -16.90
CA LEU A 355 7.79 -9.98 -16.26
C LEU A 355 8.23 -8.56 -15.90
N GLY A 356 7.63 -7.57 -16.56
CA GLY A 356 7.94 -6.18 -16.33
C GLY A 356 6.89 -5.27 -16.94
N THR A 357 6.96 -4.01 -16.56
CA THR A 357 6.06 -2.98 -17.06
C THR A 357 6.83 -1.77 -17.55
N LEU A 358 6.43 -1.25 -18.71
CA LEU A 358 7.08 -0.12 -19.34
C LEU A 358 6.64 1.18 -18.64
N ALA A 359 7.61 1.92 -18.12
CA ALA A 359 7.42 3.18 -17.41
C ALA A 359 7.96 4.36 -18.19
N THR A 360 7.34 5.52 -18.01
CA THR A 360 7.93 6.80 -18.38
C THR A 360 8.86 7.25 -17.26
N VAL A 361 10.09 7.66 -17.60
CA VAL A 361 11.05 8.11 -16.60
C VAL A 361 10.87 9.61 -16.37
N ILE A 362 10.76 10.00 -15.10
CA ILE A 362 10.78 11.40 -14.66
C ILE A 362 11.91 11.57 -13.67
N VAL A 363 12.82 12.50 -13.96
CA VAL A 363 13.82 12.95 -12.99
C VAL A 363 13.12 13.95 -12.08
N ALA A 364 12.94 13.57 -10.82
CA ALA A 364 12.17 14.35 -9.86
C ALA A 364 13.08 15.33 -9.12
N GLU A 365 12.67 16.60 -9.04
CA GLU A 365 13.46 17.68 -8.40
C GLU A 365 13.36 17.65 -6.87
N ASP A 366 12.29 17.08 -6.33
CA ASP A 366 12.01 16.91 -4.90
C ASP A 366 12.64 15.66 -4.29
N ILE A 367 13.14 14.73 -5.11
CA ILE A 367 13.98 13.63 -4.65
C ILE A 367 15.42 14.14 -4.53
N PRO A 368 16.11 13.97 -3.38
CA PRO A 368 17.50 14.39 -3.23
C PRO A 368 18.38 13.90 -4.38
N ALA A 369 19.17 14.80 -4.97
CA ALA A 369 19.90 14.50 -6.20
C ALA A 369 20.88 13.30 -6.07
N GLN A 370 21.41 13.08 -4.86
CA GLN A 370 22.35 12.02 -4.51
C GLN A 370 21.67 10.74 -4.00
N GLU A 371 20.33 10.70 -3.93
CA GLU A 371 19.60 9.49 -3.57
C GLU A 371 19.90 8.39 -4.59
N THR A 372 20.29 7.20 -4.12
CA THR A 372 20.70 6.07 -4.97
C THR A 372 20.08 4.74 -4.56
N ARG A 373 19.35 4.72 -3.44
CA ARG A 373 18.76 3.50 -2.87
C ARG A 373 17.27 3.41 -3.14
N ARG A 374 16.58 4.52 -3.42
CA ARG A 374 15.13 4.54 -3.65
C ARG A 374 14.76 5.02 -5.05
N VAL A 375 13.69 4.46 -5.58
CA VAL A 375 12.94 4.98 -6.74
C VAL A 375 11.46 4.98 -6.42
N GLU A 376 10.68 5.92 -6.94
CA GLU A 376 9.22 5.93 -6.71
C GLU A 376 8.51 5.36 -7.94
N VAL A 377 7.58 4.44 -7.71
CA VAL A 377 6.89 3.70 -8.76
C VAL A 377 5.39 3.89 -8.62
N ASP A 378 4.75 4.35 -9.70
CA ASP A 378 3.30 4.54 -9.76
C ASP A 378 2.54 3.26 -9.40
N HIS A 379 1.36 3.44 -8.81
CA HIS A 379 0.51 2.33 -8.37
C HIS A 379 0.16 1.35 -9.51
N SER A 380 -0.17 1.85 -10.71
CA SER A 380 -0.50 0.99 -11.86
C SER A 380 0.67 0.12 -12.30
N LEU A 381 1.90 0.65 -12.25
CA LEU A 381 3.10 -0.12 -12.57
C LEU A 381 3.37 -1.17 -11.50
N ARG A 382 3.21 -0.81 -10.21
CA ARG A 382 3.31 -1.74 -9.08
C ARG A 382 2.33 -2.91 -9.18
N VAL A 383 1.05 -2.63 -9.50
CA VAL A 383 0.04 -3.67 -9.78
C VAL A 383 0.44 -4.52 -10.99
N GLY A 384 1.02 -3.91 -12.02
CA GLY A 384 1.52 -4.58 -13.22
C GLY A 384 2.54 -5.70 -12.92
N VAL A 385 3.38 -5.53 -11.91
CA VAL A 385 4.46 -6.50 -11.58
C VAL A 385 4.33 -7.13 -10.20
N GLY A 386 3.20 -6.91 -9.50
CA GLY A 386 2.97 -7.46 -8.17
C GLY A 386 3.90 -6.92 -7.10
N LEU A 387 4.28 -5.64 -7.17
CA LEU A 387 5.29 -5.00 -6.32
C LEU A 387 4.65 -4.13 -5.24
N GLU A 388 5.09 -4.28 -3.99
CA GLU A 388 4.65 -3.42 -2.88
C GLU A 388 5.69 -2.33 -2.56
N PRO A 389 5.28 -1.16 -2.04
CA PRO A 389 6.24 -0.18 -1.51
C PRO A 389 7.16 -0.83 -0.49
N GLY A 390 8.45 -0.47 -0.49
CA GLY A 390 9.50 -1.10 0.32
C GLY A 390 10.16 -2.32 -0.33
N GLU A 391 9.49 -3.06 -1.21
CA GLU A 391 10.08 -4.21 -1.91
C GLU A 391 11.16 -3.77 -2.92
N ALA A 392 12.08 -4.68 -3.23
CA ALA A 392 13.16 -4.43 -4.17
C ALA A 392 12.64 -4.41 -5.61
N VAL A 393 13.05 -3.39 -6.38
CA VAL A 393 12.69 -3.18 -7.77
C VAL A 393 13.92 -2.99 -8.62
N THR A 394 13.92 -3.59 -9.81
CA THR A 394 14.93 -3.31 -10.84
C THR A 394 14.37 -2.35 -11.87
N VAL A 395 15.21 -1.41 -12.31
CA VAL A 395 14.87 -0.41 -13.33
C VAL A 395 15.89 -0.51 -14.45
N ARG A 396 15.45 -0.82 -15.66
CA ARG A 396 16.32 -0.98 -16.84
C ARG A 396 15.95 0.04 -17.92
N ALA A 397 16.93 0.73 -18.49
CA ALA A 397 16.70 1.70 -19.55
C ALA A 397 16.03 1.05 -20.78
N ALA A 398 15.08 1.76 -21.37
CA ALA A 398 14.39 1.37 -22.60
C ALA A 398 14.28 2.57 -23.57
N ARG A 399 14.14 2.29 -24.86
CA ARG A 399 14.04 3.33 -25.90
C ARG A 399 12.99 2.96 -26.95
N LEU A 400 12.30 3.97 -27.48
CA LEU A 400 11.46 3.79 -28.66
C LEU A 400 12.34 3.73 -29.92
N PRO A 401 11.94 2.98 -30.96
CA PRO A 401 12.68 2.89 -32.22
C PRO A 401 12.79 4.24 -32.94
N HIS A 402 11.81 5.13 -32.73
CA HIS A 402 11.80 6.48 -33.27
C HIS A 402 11.62 7.50 -32.14
N PRO A 403 12.49 8.52 -32.02
CA PRO A 403 12.37 9.51 -30.97
C PRO A 403 11.07 10.31 -31.13
N ARG A 404 10.39 10.57 -30.00
CA ARG A 404 9.20 11.42 -29.99
C ARG A 404 9.58 12.84 -30.38
N ARG A 405 8.93 13.35 -31.43
CA ARG A 405 9.12 14.74 -31.87
C ARG A 405 8.39 15.68 -30.90
N ARG A 406 9.14 16.40 -30.06
CA ARG A 406 8.61 17.31 -29.02
C ARG A 406 7.57 18.32 -29.52
N TRP A 407 7.68 18.81 -30.76
CA TRP A 407 6.70 19.74 -31.34
C TRP A 407 5.28 19.14 -31.45
N LYS A 408 5.15 17.81 -31.56
CA LYS A 408 3.84 17.15 -31.58
C LYS A 408 3.12 17.28 -30.24
N ASP A 409 3.85 17.30 -29.13
CA ASP A 409 3.22 17.47 -27.82
C ASP A 409 2.76 18.91 -27.61
N THR A 410 3.50 19.89 -28.16
CA THR A 410 3.10 21.30 -28.15
C THR A 410 1.82 21.54 -28.96
N LEU A 411 1.65 20.87 -30.10
CA LEU A 411 0.44 21.03 -30.93
C LEU A 411 -0.76 20.23 -30.42
N PHE A 412 -0.55 18.96 -30.06
CA PHE A 412 -1.63 18.00 -29.79
C PHE A 412 -1.84 17.68 -28.30
N GLY A 413 -1.05 18.26 -27.40
CA GLY A 413 -1.06 17.94 -25.97
C GLY A 413 -0.17 16.73 -25.64
N HIS A 414 -0.13 16.32 -24.37
CA HIS A 414 0.58 15.09 -23.95
C HIS A 414 -0.19 13.84 -24.37
N ALA A 415 0.49 12.70 -24.45
CA ALA A 415 -0.14 11.45 -24.86
C ALA A 415 -0.64 10.76 -23.61
N ASN A 416 -1.94 10.50 -23.54
CA ASN A 416 -2.50 9.66 -22.50
C ASN A 416 -2.28 8.19 -22.87
N TYR A 417 -1.80 7.44 -21.89
CA TYR A 417 -1.56 6.01 -21.93
C TYR A 417 -2.43 5.35 -20.89
N VAL A 418 -2.95 4.18 -21.26
CA VAL A 418 -3.51 3.23 -20.31
C VAL A 418 -2.59 2.02 -20.32
N THR A 419 -2.10 1.60 -19.15
CA THR A 419 -1.38 0.34 -19.00
C THR A 419 -2.41 -0.77 -18.85
N CYS A 420 -2.35 -1.77 -19.73
CA CYS A 420 -3.30 -2.87 -19.76
C CYS A 420 -2.62 -4.21 -19.53
N ARG A 421 -3.31 -5.13 -18.85
CA ARG A 421 -2.96 -6.53 -18.76
C ARG A 421 -3.35 -7.25 -20.05
N VAL A 422 -2.41 -7.96 -20.65
CA VAL A 422 -2.69 -8.72 -21.88
C VAL A 422 -3.39 -10.02 -21.53
N GLN A 423 -4.51 -10.26 -22.20
CA GLN A 423 -5.29 -11.50 -22.16
C GLN A 423 -5.23 -12.16 -23.54
N ASP A 424 -5.27 -13.50 -23.56
CA ASP A 424 -5.34 -14.26 -24.81
C ASP A 424 -6.68 -13.95 -25.51
N GLY A 425 -6.63 -13.60 -26.80
CA GLY A 425 -7.82 -13.35 -27.60
C GLY A 425 -8.73 -14.57 -27.73
N ASP A 426 -10.03 -14.37 -27.94
CA ASP A 426 -10.92 -15.47 -28.30
C ASP A 426 -10.61 -15.94 -29.72
N ARG A 427 -10.78 -17.24 -29.99
CA ARG A 427 -10.56 -17.86 -31.31
C ARG A 427 -11.40 -17.22 -32.42
N ALA A 428 -12.54 -16.64 -32.08
CA ALA A 428 -13.41 -15.94 -33.04
C ALA A 428 -12.85 -14.58 -33.50
N SER A 429 -11.93 -13.99 -32.74
CA SER A 429 -11.26 -12.72 -33.07
C SER A 429 -9.79 -12.88 -33.44
N ALA A 430 -9.22 -14.06 -33.19
CA ALA A 430 -7.95 -14.48 -33.77
C ALA A 430 -8.05 -14.31 -35.30
N GLU A 431 -6.98 -13.83 -35.95
CA GLU A 431 -6.88 -13.51 -37.39
C GLU A 431 -7.21 -12.08 -37.83
N GLN A 432 -7.89 -11.24 -37.03
CA GLN A 432 -8.28 -9.89 -37.50
C GLN A 432 -7.28 -8.76 -37.23
N GLU A 433 -6.11 -9.03 -36.63
CA GLU A 433 -5.09 -8.02 -36.25
C GLU A 433 -5.69 -6.78 -35.53
N VAL A 434 -6.65 -7.02 -34.63
CA VAL A 434 -7.30 -6.00 -33.79
C VAL A 434 -6.99 -6.22 -32.32
N CYS A 435 -7.13 -5.17 -31.50
CA CYS A 435 -7.14 -5.30 -30.05
C CYS A 435 -8.54 -5.06 -29.50
N LEU A 436 -8.98 -5.92 -28.58
CA LEU A 436 -10.28 -5.75 -27.92
C LEU A 436 -10.10 -5.04 -26.57
N LEU A 437 -10.84 -3.94 -26.37
CA LEU A 437 -10.81 -3.11 -25.17
C LEU A 437 -12.22 -2.89 -24.63
N ASP A 438 -12.36 -2.79 -23.31
CA ASP A 438 -13.63 -2.40 -22.69
C ASP A 438 -13.97 -0.92 -22.99
N THR A 439 -15.24 -0.56 -22.74
CA THR A 439 -15.77 0.79 -23.00
C THR A 439 -15.02 1.87 -22.22
N LEU A 440 -14.73 1.65 -20.94
CA LEU A 440 -14.03 2.63 -20.10
C LEU A 440 -12.61 2.86 -20.61
N THR A 441 -11.91 1.81 -21.01
CA THR A 441 -10.56 1.91 -21.57
C THR A 441 -10.55 2.69 -22.90
N LEU A 442 -11.52 2.46 -23.78
CA LEU A 442 -11.67 3.26 -25.01
C LEU A 442 -11.91 4.74 -24.71
N GLU A 443 -12.78 5.03 -23.74
CA GLU A 443 -13.08 6.38 -23.30
C GLU A 443 -11.86 7.06 -22.69
N LEU A 444 -11.11 6.40 -21.80
CA LEU A 444 -9.87 6.92 -21.20
C LEU A 444 -8.81 7.26 -22.26
N LEU A 445 -8.75 6.47 -23.34
CA LEU A 445 -7.88 6.72 -24.48
C LEU A 445 -8.37 7.85 -25.40
N GLY A 446 -9.63 8.27 -25.24
CA GLY A 446 -10.28 9.28 -26.10
C GLY A 446 -10.54 8.78 -27.52
N VAL A 447 -10.82 7.48 -27.70
CA VAL A 447 -11.03 6.85 -29.01
C VAL A 447 -12.37 6.13 -29.08
N ALA A 448 -12.94 6.02 -30.28
CA ALA A 448 -14.13 5.22 -30.52
C ALA A 448 -13.77 3.80 -30.98
N SER A 449 -14.70 2.85 -30.82
CA SER A 449 -14.55 1.52 -31.41
C SER A 449 -14.37 1.62 -32.94
N GLY A 450 -13.34 0.98 -33.47
CA GLY A 450 -12.89 1.04 -34.86
C GLY A 450 -11.75 2.03 -35.12
N ASP A 451 -11.42 2.91 -34.16
CA ASP A 451 -10.29 3.83 -34.28
C ASP A 451 -8.95 3.11 -34.09
N GLU A 452 -7.88 3.72 -34.63
CA GLU A 452 -6.53 3.18 -34.48
C GLU A 452 -5.87 3.62 -33.17
N VAL A 453 -5.26 2.65 -32.51
CA VAL A 453 -4.45 2.81 -31.30
C VAL A 453 -3.01 2.37 -31.55
N VAL A 454 -2.10 2.81 -30.68
CA VAL A 454 -0.69 2.40 -30.71
C VAL A 454 -0.37 1.67 -29.41
N LEU A 455 0.14 0.45 -29.53
CA LEU A 455 0.56 -0.39 -28.41
C LEU A 455 2.08 -0.36 -28.32
N GLU A 456 2.60 -0.09 -27.12
CA GLU A 456 4.01 -0.16 -26.76
C GLU A 456 4.21 -1.41 -25.88
N GLY A 457 5.02 -2.35 -26.34
CA GLY A 457 5.22 -3.67 -25.73
C GLY A 457 6.42 -3.74 -24.79
N PHE A 458 6.99 -4.93 -24.66
CA PHE A 458 8.16 -5.17 -23.81
C PHE A 458 9.45 -5.12 -24.63
N PRO A 459 10.51 -4.42 -24.17
CA PRO A 459 11.75 -4.26 -24.91
C PRO A 459 12.43 -5.58 -25.29
N TYR A 460 13.06 -5.59 -26.45
CA TYR A 460 14.04 -6.61 -26.81
C TYR A 460 15.33 -6.44 -25.99
N ASP A 461 16.26 -7.39 -26.12
CA ASP A 461 17.52 -7.40 -25.37
C ASP A 461 18.38 -6.15 -25.57
N ASP A 462 18.24 -5.48 -26.72
CA ASP A 462 18.92 -4.23 -27.04
C ASP A 462 18.29 -2.98 -26.37
N GLY A 463 17.19 -3.16 -25.64
CA GLY A 463 16.42 -2.11 -24.97
C GLY A 463 15.39 -1.41 -25.87
N THR A 464 15.23 -1.83 -27.13
CA THR A 464 14.26 -1.23 -28.05
C THR A 464 12.86 -1.76 -27.79
N VAL A 465 11.92 -0.85 -27.54
CA VAL A 465 10.50 -1.14 -27.29
C VAL A 465 9.79 -1.41 -28.63
N PRO A 466 9.19 -2.60 -28.84
CA PRO A 466 8.35 -2.84 -30.00
C PRO A 466 7.06 -2.03 -29.95
N VAL A 467 6.61 -1.56 -31.11
CA VAL A 467 5.45 -0.69 -31.25
C VAL A 467 4.57 -1.19 -32.39
N LEU A 468 3.29 -1.44 -32.12
CA LEU A 468 2.29 -1.81 -33.12
C LEU A 468 1.18 -0.78 -33.19
N GLN A 469 0.62 -0.57 -34.38
CA GLN A 469 -0.57 0.25 -34.60
C GLN A 469 -1.70 -0.64 -35.11
N LEU A 470 -2.81 -0.69 -34.37
CA LEU A 470 -3.90 -1.65 -34.57
C LEU A 470 -5.26 -0.94 -34.41
N LYS A 471 -6.33 -1.55 -34.91
CA LYS A 471 -7.69 -1.06 -34.62
C LYS A 471 -8.14 -1.53 -33.24
N ALA A 472 -8.69 -0.61 -32.46
CA ALA A 472 -9.31 -0.91 -31.18
C ALA A 472 -10.80 -1.19 -31.37
N ILE A 473 -11.25 -2.38 -30.99
CA ILE A 473 -12.66 -2.78 -31.06
C ILE A 473 -13.19 -2.96 -29.65
N ARG A 474 -14.44 -2.55 -29.41
CA ARG A 474 -15.09 -2.76 -28.12
C ARG A 474 -15.30 -4.26 -27.86
N THR A 475 -14.79 -4.76 -26.74
CA THR A 475 -15.04 -6.11 -26.25
C THR A 475 -16.49 -6.26 -25.79
N SER A 476 -17.14 -7.39 -26.08
CA SER A 476 -18.46 -7.70 -25.51
C SER A 476 -18.37 -8.03 -24.01
N GLU A 477 -19.44 -7.73 -23.26
CA GLU A 477 -19.52 -8.05 -21.82
C GLU A 477 -19.41 -9.56 -21.56
N GLU A 478 -20.06 -10.38 -22.41
CA GLU A 478 -19.99 -11.84 -22.33
C GLU A 478 -18.56 -12.40 -22.39
N VAL A 479 -17.69 -11.84 -23.23
CA VAL A 479 -16.28 -12.26 -23.33
C VAL A 479 -15.51 -11.90 -22.06
N GLN A 480 -15.80 -10.73 -21.48
CA GLN A 480 -15.18 -10.31 -20.22
C GLN A 480 -15.64 -11.18 -19.05
N GLU A 481 -16.94 -11.48 -18.96
CA GLU A 481 -17.50 -12.33 -17.90
C GLU A 481 -16.99 -13.77 -18.01
N ARG A 482 -17.05 -14.37 -19.20
CA ARG A 482 -16.47 -15.71 -19.43
C ARG A 482 -14.99 -15.76 -19.07
N ARG A 483 -14.22 -14.70 -19.38
CA ARG A 483 -12.81 -14.63 -19.00
C ARG A 483 -12.63 -14.53 -17.49
N LYS A 484 -13.47 -13.78 -16.78
CA LYS A 484 -13.46 -13.70 -15.30
C LYS A 484 -13.78 -15.04 -14.64
N GLU A 485 -14.66 -15.85 -15.22
CA GLU A 485 -15.00 -17.19 -14.71
C GLU A 485 -13.87 -18.21 -14.90
N LEU A 486 -13.10 -18.08 -15.98
CA LEU A 486 -11.97 -18.97 -16.28
C LEU A 486 -10.65 -18.50 -15.63
N HIS A 487 -10.64 -17.30 -15.05
CA HIS A 487 -9.47 -16.70 -14.41
C HIS A 487 -9.24 -17.32 -13.04
N GLY A 488 -8.02 -17.77 -12.78
CA GLY A 488 -7.66 -18.31 -11.49
C GLY A 488 -6.33 -19.05 -11.53
N GLY A 489 -5.80 -19.31 -10.34
CA GLY A 489 -4.58 -20.08 -10.15
C GLY A 489 -3.31 -19.29 -10.41
N ASP A 490 -2.19 -19.94 -10.11
CA ASP A 490 -0.85 -19.33 -10.12
C ASP A 490 -0.30 -19.10 -11.54
N MET A 491 0.95 -18.64 -11.62
CA MET A 491 1.67 -18.40 -12.87
C MET A 491 1.73 -19.60 -13.83
N THR A 492 1.53 -20.83 -13.36
CA THR A 492 1.54 -22.04 -14.19
C THR A 492 0.17 -22.33 -14.84
N SER A 493 -0.86 -21.62 -14.40
CA SER A 493 -2.22 -21.77 -14.90
C SER A 493 -2.34 -21.22 -16.33
N ARG A 494 -3.29 -21.76 -17.11
CA ARG A 494 -3.52 -21.32 -18.50
C ARG A 494 -3.97 -19.86 -18.59
N TYR A 495 -4.78 -19.42 -17.62
CA TYR A 495 -5.29 -18.04 -17.52
C TYR A 495 -5.08 -17.55 -16.08
N PRO A 496 -3.82 -17.25 -15.72
CA PRO A 496 -3.47 -16.88 -14.36
C PRO A 496 -4.20 -15.61 -13.96
N SER A 497 -4.67 -15.53 -12.72
CA SER A 497 -5.21 -14.29 -12.16
C SER A 497 -4.09 -13.47 -11.52
N SER A 498 -4.17 -12.15 -11.62
CA SER A 498 -3.22 -11.26 -10.92
C SER A 498 -3.34 -11.36 -9.40
N LEU A 499 -4.54 -11.70 -8.89
CA LEU A 499 -4.73 -11.96 -7.47
C LEU A 499 -3.92 -13.18 -7.01
N ASP A 500 -4.07 -14.32 -7.68
CA ASP A 500 -3.44 -15.56 -7.26
C ASP A 500 -1.94 -15.58 -7.57
N ALA A 501 -1.55 -15.00 -8.71
CA ALA A 501 -0.20 -15.10 -9.23
C ALA A 501 0.71 -13.92 -8.78
N LEU A 502 0.15 -12.73 -8.55
CA LEU A 502 0.89 -11.52 -8.12
C LEU A 502 0.46 -10.99 -6.75
N GLY A 503 -0.59 -11.54 -6.15
CA GLY A 503 -1.15 -11.03 -4.90
C GLY A 503 -1.77 -9.65 -5.04
N THR A 504 -2.15 -9.23 -6.24
CA THR A 504 -2.65 -7.87 -6.53
C THR A 504 -4.12 -7.87 -6.91
N PHE A 505 -4.88 -6.96 -6.32
CA PHE A 505 -6.26 -6.70 -6.69
C PHE A 505 -6.59 -5.23 -6.34
N PRO A 506 -7.43 -4.54 -7.13
CA PRO A 506 -7.90 -4.94 -8.46
C PRO A 506 -6.75 -4.99 -9.47
N ASP A 507 -6.95 -5.69 -10.59
CA ASP A 507 -5.97 -5.73 -11.68
C ASP A 507 -6.03 -4.48 -12.57
N LEU A 508 -5.06 -4.36 -13.47
CA LEU A 508 -5.08 -3.45 -14.60
C LEU A 508 -6.22 -3.77 -15.57
N PRO A 509 -6.74 -2.77 -16.32
CA PRO A 509 -7.67 -3.00 -17.42
C PRO A 509 -7.13 -4.03 -18.41
N TRP A 510 -8.02 -4.84 -19.00
CA TRP A 510 -7.62 -5.91 -19.90
C TRP A 510 -7.58 -5.47 -21.36
N VAL A 511 -6.61 -6.01 -22.09
CA VAL A 511 -6.58 -5.97 -23.56
C VAL A 511 -6.48 -7.39 -24.10
N PHE A 512 -7.36 -7.74 -25.02
CA PHE A 512 -7.32 -9.05 -25.67
C PHE A 512 -6.53 -8.95 -26.97
N LEU A 513 -5.48 -9.76 -27.09
CA LEU A 513 -4.57 -9.79 -28.24
C LEU A 513 -4.35 -11.23 -28.71
N ASP A 514 -4.30 -11.42 -30.03
CA ASP A 514 -3.88 -12.68 -30.65
C ASP A 514 -2.38 -12.94 -30.44
N ARG A 515 -1.97 -14.21 -30.35
CA ARG A 515 -0.58 -14.63 -30.12
C ARG A 515 0.41 -14.12 -31.17
N ARG A 516 -0.02 -13.91 -32.42
CA ARG A 516 0.84 -13.23 -33.42
C ARG A 516 1.22 -11.81 -32.99
N LEU A 517 0.27 -11.07 -32.42
CA LEU A 517 0.49 -9.72 -31.91
C LEU A 517 1.37 -9.73 -30.66
N TRP A 518 1.31 -10.78 -29.84
CA TRP A 518 2.20 -10.94 -28.68
C TRP A 518 3.67 -10.95 -29.11
N SER A 519 4.00 -11.73 -30.13
CA SER A 519 5.37 -11.79 -30.65
C SER A 519 5.82 -10.46 -31.25
N GLY A 520 4.93 -9.80 -32.00
CA GLY A 520 5.18 -8.44 -32.52
C GLY A 520 5.36 -7.37 -31.43
N LEU A 521 4.90 -7.62 -30.21
CA LEU A 521 5.05 -6.74 -29.03
C LEU A 521 6.13 -7.22 -28.06
N GLY A 522 6.92 -8.24 -28.43
CA GLY A 522 8.00 -8.75 -27.57
C GLY A 522 7.51 -9.39 -26.27
N LEU A 523 6.28 -9.89 -26.24
CA LEU A 523 5.63 -10.45 -25.05
C LEU A 523 5.82 -11.97 -24.93
N ASP A 524 6.54 -12.58 -25.86
CA ASP A 524 6.79 -14.03 -25.86
C ASP A 524 7.45 -14.45 -24.54
N GLY A 525 6.82 -15.41 -23.85
CA GLY A 525 7.30 -15.90 -22.56
C GLY A 525 6.96 -15.01 -21.35
N GLN A 526 6.07 -14.01 -21.50
CA GLN A 526 5.51 -13.30 -20.35
C GLN A 526 4.14 -13.85 -19.96
N TRP A 527 4.05 -14.34 -18.73
CA TRP A 527 2.75 -14.55 -18.07
C TRP A 527 2.31 -13.24 -17.41
N LEU A 528 1.02 -12.91 -17.52
CA LEU A 528 0.48 -11.61 -17.07
C LEU A 528 1.19 -10.39 -17.69
N ALA A 529 1.56 -10.49 -18.97
CA ALA A 529 2.23 -9.41 -19.70
C ALA A 529 1.45 -8.08 -19.62
N THR A 530 2.17 -6.96 -19.64
CA THR A 530 1.57 -5.62 -19.68
C THR A 530 1.97 -4.88 -20.95
N VAL A 531 1.05 -4.07 -21.47
CA VAL A 531 1.31 -3.17 -22.60
C VAL A 531 0.82 -1.78 -22.26
N ARG A 532 1.43 -0.77 -22.88
CA ARG A 532 0.95 0.62 -22.82
C ARG A 532 0.19 0.96 -24.08
N ILE A 533 -1.04 1.43 -23.93
CA ILE A 533 -1.92 1.74 -25.04
C ILE A 533 -2.13 3.24 -25.15
N ARG A 534 -1.91 3.67 -26.38
CA ARG A 534 -2.08 4.95 -27.05
C ARG A 534 -3.26 5.23 -27.96
N CYS A 535 -3.79 6.44 -28.03
CA CYS A 535 -4.44 6.87 -29.28
C CYS A 535 -3.40 7.05 -30.44
N SER A 536 -3.80 6.71 -31.67
CA SER A 536 -3.05 7.10 -32.87
C SER A 536 -3.37 8.55 -33.26
N ARG A 537 -2.50 9.49 -32.86
CA ARG A 537 -2.68 10.93 -33.15
C ARG A 537 -2.78 11.23 -34.64
N SER A 538 -2.03 10.53 -35.48
CA SER A 538 -2.08 10.69 -36.93
C SER A 538 -3.42 10.23 -37.51
N TYR A 539 -3.99 9.15 -36.98
CA TYR A 539 -5.31 8.68 -37.38
C TYR A 539 -6.39 9.66 -36.93
N GLN A 540 -6.35 10.11 -35.68
CA GLN A 540 -7.31 11.09 -35.15
C GLN A 540 -7.28 12.41 -35.94
N LEU A 541 -6.09 12.91 -36.28
CA LEU A 541 -5.97 14.08 -37.15
C LEU A 541 -6.58 13.84 -38.54
N LYS A 542 -6.30 12.69 -39.18
CA LYS A 542 -6.89 12.34 -40.48
C LYS A 542 -8.41 12.22 -40.41
N LYS A 543 -8.94 11.68 -39.32
CA LYS A 543 -10.38 11.53 -39.07
C LYS A 543 -11.05 12.90 -38.94
N GLU A 544 -10.55 13.78 -38.08
CA GLU A 544 -11.08 15.15 -37.93
C GLU A 544 -10.97 15.96 -39.22
N LEU A 545 -9.82 15.88 -39.93
CA LEU A 545 -9.66 16.55 -41.22
C LEU A 545 -10.66 16.04 -42.25
N ARG A 546 -10.92 14.73 -42.31
CA ARG A 546 -11.92 14.16 -43.23
C ARG A 546 -13.31 14.72 -42.95
N GLU A 547 -13.71 14.82 -41.68
CA GLU A 547 -15.00 15.42 -41.30
C GLU A 547 -15.06 16.91 -41.68
N MET A 548 -13.96 17.65 -41.49
CA MET A 548 -13.91 19.09 -41.79
C MET A 548 -13.76 19.40 -43.29
N VAL A 549 -13.19 18.52 -44.10
CA VAL A 549 -13.04 18.75 -45.56
C VAL A 549 -14.39 18.89 -46.25
N PHE A 550 -15.41 18.14 -45.81
CA PHE A 550 -16.78 18.31 -46.32
C PHE A 550 -17.35 19.70 -45.99
N LEU A 551 -17.19 20.14 -44.74
CA LEU A 551 -17.62 21.48 -44.32
C LEU A 551 -16.84 22.58 -45.05
N LEU A 552 -15.54 22.40 -45.22
CA LEU A 552 -14.66 23.32 -45.94
C LEU A 552 -15.06 23.40 -47.42
N GLY A 553 -15.39 22.28 -48.06
CA GLY A 553 -15.86 22.25 -49.44
C GLY A 553 -17.16 23.03 -49.65
N ILE A 554 -18.13 22.89 -48.74
CA ILE A 554 -19.39 23.66 -48.79
C ILE A 554 -19.11 25.16 -48.60
N ALA A 555 -18.31 25.51 -47.60
CA ALA A 555 -17.93 26.90 -47.34
C ALA A 555 -17.12 27.50 -48.49
N PHE A 556 -16.24 26.72 -49.12
CA PHE A 556 -15.45 27.12 -50.30
C PHE A 556 -16.35 27.52 -51.46
N ILE A 557 -17.33 26.68 -51.80
CA ILE A 557 -18.31 26.97 -52.86
C ILE A 557 -19.05 28.27 -52.54
N GLY A 558 -19.49 28.45 -51.29
CA GLY A 558 -20.12 29.70 -50.84
C GLY A 558 -19.24 30.94 -51.05
N VAL A 559 -17.97 30.89 -50.65
CA VAL A 559 -17.03 32.02 -50.80
C VAL A 559 -16.77 32.36 -52.26
N VAL A 560 -16.54 31.35 -53.10
CA VAL A 560 -16.23 31.53 -54.53
C VAL A 560 -17.46 32.00 -55.32
N THR A 561 -18.66 31.56 -54.95
CA THR A 561 -19.90 31.97 -55.62
C THR A 561 -20.36 33.38 -55.23
N VAL A 562 -20.13 33.79 -53.98
CA VAL A 562 -20.63 35.09 -53.46
C VAL A 562 -19.64 36.24 -53.72
N LEU A 563 -18.33 36.00 -53.55
CA LEU A 563 -17.33 37.04 -53.71
C LEU A 563 -16.84 37.10 -55.16
N LYS A 564 -16.87 38.28 -55.77
CA LYS A 564 -16.40 38.48 -57.16
C LYS A 564 -14.93 38.89 -57.26
N SER A 565 -14.31 39.35 -56.17
CA SER A 565 -12.91 39.81 -56.16
C SER A 565 -11.97 38.67 -55.77
N VAL A 566 -10.97 38.40 -56.62
CA VAL A 566 -9.97 37.34 -56.41
C VAL A 566 -9.16 37.56 -55.12
N VAL A 567 -8.87 38.82 -54.78
CA VAL A 567 -8.12 39.16 -53.56
C VAL A 567 -8.94 38.81 -52.31
N TRP A 568 -10.23 39.17 -52.31
CA TRP A 568 -11.12 38.86 -51.19
C TRP A 568 -11.46 37.38 -51.11
N GLN A 569 -11.59 36.68 -52.24
CA GLN A 569 -11.71 35.22 -52.26
C GLN A 569 -10.50 34.55 -51.60
N ALA A 570 -9.27 34.93 -51.98
CA ALA A 570 -8.05 34.36 -51.43
C ALA A 570 -7.89 34.67 -49.92
N ALA A 571 -8.20 35.90 -49.50
CA ALA A 571 -8.14 36.30 -48.10
C ALA A 571 -9.17 35.55 -47.25
N SER A 572 -10.43 35.47 -47.69
CA SER A 572 -11.49 34.72 -47.01
C SER A 572 -11.19 33.23 -46.93
N LEU A 573 -10.60 32.66 -47.98
CA LEU A 573 -10.16 31.27 -47.98
C LEU A 573 -9.06 31.01 -46.95
N ALA A 574 -8.05 31.87 -46.89
CA ALA A 574 -6.96 31.75 -45.93
C ALA A 574 -7.46 31.82 -44.48
N VAL A 575 -8.38 32.76 -44.18
CA VAL A 575 -9.02 32.88 -42.86
C VAL A 575 -9.83 31.62 -42.54
N LEU A 576 -10.59 31.10 -43.49
CA LEU A 576 -11.40 29.89 -43.32
C LEU A 576 -10.51 28.67 -42.99
N VAL A 577 -9.39 28.49 -43.71
CA VAL A 577 -8.42 27.41 -43.44
C VAL A 577 -7.80 27.56 -42.04
N LEU A 578 -7.43 28.78 -41.63
CA LEU A 578 -6.89 29.04 -40.29
C LEU A 578 -7.93 28.74 -39.19
N LEU A 579 -9.18 29.13 -39.39
CA LEU A 579 -10.26 28.88 -38.43
C LEU A 579 -10.56 27.38 -38.32
N VAL A 580 -10.60 26.65 -39.43
CA VAL A 580 -10.74 25.19 -39.41
C VAL A 580 -9.54 24.53 -38.72
N GLY A 581 -8.32 24.97 -39.02
CA GLY A 581 -7.11 24.49 -38.35
C GLY A 581 -7.16 24.71 -36.83
N PHE A 582 -7.65 25.87 -36.39
CA PHE A 582 -7.87 26.19 -34.97
C PHE A 582 -8.92 25.29 -34.34
N VAL A 583 -10.09 25.11 -34.97
CA VAL A 583 -11.18 24.25 -34.47
C VAL A 583 -10.72 22.79 -34.36
N VAL A 584 -10.01 22.27 -35.37
CA VAL A 584 -9.42 20.92 -35.35
C VAL A 584 -8.43 20.79 -34.19
N ASN A 585 -7.57 21.79 -33.98
CA ASN A 585 -6.63 21.79 -32.86
C ASN A 585 -7.36 21.75 -31.50
N VAL A 586 -8.38 22.59 -31.32
CA VAL A 586 -9.19 22.65 -30.09
C VAL A 586 -9.92 21.32 -29.85
N ARG A 587 -10.54 20.73 -30.89
CA ARG A 587 -11.23 19.43 -30.78
C ARG A 587 -10.28 18.29 -30.44
N LEU A 588 -9.13 18.22 -31.11
CA LEU A 588 -8.10 17.23 -30.82
C LEU A 588 -7.57 17.40 -29.39
N ARG A 589 -7.26 18.62 -28.95
CA ARG A 589 -6.82 18.87 -27.58
C ARG A 589 -7.90 18.52 -26.55
N SER A 590 -9.18 18.79 -26.84
CA SER A 590 -10.28 18.44 -25.95
C SER A 590 -10.44 16.92 -25.81
N ARG A 591 -10.39 16.18 -26.92
CA ARG A 591 -10.51 14.71 -26.93
C ARG A 591 -9.30 14.00 -26.33
N LEU A 592 -8.10 14.51 -26.60
CA LEU A 592 -6.84 13.86 -26.21
C LEU A 592 -6.36 14.26 -24.81
N ASN A 593 -6.99 15.25 -24.16
CA ASN A 593 -6.52 15.78 -22.88
C ASN A 593 -7.63 15.68 -21.82
N GLN A 594 -7.77 14.50 -21.22
CA GLN A 594 -8.64 14.25 -20.06
C GLN A 594 -7.98 14.73 -18.76
N ARG A 595 -7.78 16.04 -18.62
CA ARG A 595 -7.23 16.62 -17.39
C ARG A 595 -8.33 17.14 -16.48
N ALA A 596 -8.23 16.80 -15.20
CA ALA A 596 -8.98 17.49 -14.15
C ALA A 596 -8.63 18.98 -14.19
N LYS A 597 -9.63 19.83 -14.46
CA LYS A 597 -9.49 21.28 -14.30
C LYS A 597 -9.80 21.61 -12.84
N ARG A 598 -8.77 21.96 -12.06
CA ARG A 598 -8.97 22.46 -10.71
C ARG A 598 -9.61 23.85 -10.79
N ILE A 599 -10.88 23.95 -10.42
CA ILE A 599 -11.62 25.21 -10.32
C ILE A 599 -11.69 25.56 -8.83
N GLY A 600 -10.80 26.44 -8.37
CA GLY A 600 -10.72 26.88 -6.96
C GLY A 600 -9.34 27.41 -6.57
N PRO A 601 -9.21 28.13 -5.45
CA PRO A 601 -7.94 28.70 -5.01
C PRO A 601 -6.93 27.59 -4.69
N ARG A 602 -5.64 27.84 -5.01
CA ARG A 602 -4.54 26.98 -4.56
C ARG A 602 -4.48 27.08 -3.03
N ARG A 603 -4.52 25.95 -2.32
CA ARG A 603 -3.99 25.92 -0.95
C ARG A 603 -2.49 26.17 -1.08
N THR A 604 -2.02 27.24 -0.44
CA THR A 604 -0.61 27.63 -0.29
C THR A 604 0.18 26.55 0.39
#